data_AF-A0A957FFW7-F1
#
_entry.id   AF-A0A957FFW7-F1
#
_cell.length_a   1.000
_cell.length_b   1.000
_cell.length_c   1.000
_cell.angle_alpha   90.00
_cell.angle_beta   90.00
_cell.angle_gamma   90.00
#
_symmetry.space_group_name_H-M   'P 1'
#
loop_
_entity.id
_entity.type
_entity.pdbx_description
1 polymer ?
#
loop_
_entity_poly.entity_id
_entity_poly.type
_entity_poly.pdbx_seq_one_letter_code
_entity_poly.pdbx_strand_id
1 'polypeptide(L)'
;MATMPHKNGRHEQNGLRFAEDNVTITGMSKQAVNHLQSKTSMPVTARTALAVLLLTAILVVVATLVGDQAGEQALLGQVPLLATLGIVSWFMGLAWYGLPGLGLRGKRPLFSGIGFAVLVWLPFLILRFFLVALNPDTPIGRGSFAGQAFFYMLLFEAFAVQLWTFGLVFRTLAEWRGGLTAAFGSGILFGMVAFTLFHESFAANLGSLLYFMLWGILYGIIRLRTGSILGIVTVQALHSFTTWIVFLPEATPDVGQLQSLYLAASAVYLFVAWRLWPKQEEDYRV
;
A
#
# COMPACT_ATOMS: atom_id res chain seq x y z
N MET A 1 -46.35 -51.15 61.91
CA MET A 1 -47.45 -51.61 61.05
C MET A 1 -47.13 -51.14 59.63
N ALA A 2 -46.94 -52.09 58.69
CA ALA A 2 -46.65 -51.98 57.24
C ALA A 2 -45.42 -51.15 56.78
N THR A 3 -44.26 -51.69 56.36
CA THR A 3 -43.86 -52.45 55.14
C THR A 3 -44.12 -51.76 53.78
N MET A 4 -43.01 -51.36 53.14
CA MET A 4 -42.61 -51.23 51.70
C MET A 4 -43.57 -51.77 50.59
N PRO A 5 -43.47 -51.37 49.27
CA PRO A 5 -42.19 -51.31 48.52
C PRO A 5 -42.01 -50.36 47.30
N HIS A 6 -40.73 -50.31 46.90
CA HIS A 6 -40.10 -50.08 45.58
C HIS A 6 -40.96 -50.28 44.31
N LYS A 7 -40.71 -49.44 43.29
CA LYS A 7 -40.56 -49.91 41.90
C LYS A 7 -39.60 -49.04 41.07
N ASN A 8 -38.57 -49.72 40.57
CA ASN A 8 -37.63 -49.29 39.52
C ASN A 8 -38.30 -49.39 38.14
N GLY A 9 -37.88 -48.54 37.19
CA GLY A 9 -38.19 -48.67 35.77
C GLY A 9 -37.11 -48.02 34.90
N ARG A 10 -36.11 -48.81 34.51
CA ARG A 10 -35.23 -48.62 33.34
C ARG A 10 -35.92 -49.21 32.09
N HIS A 11 -35.35 -48.91 30.92
CA HIS A 11 -35.65 -49.32 29.52
C HIS A 11 -36.21 -48.12 28.74
N GLU A 12 -35.68 -47.71 27.59
CA GLU A 12 -35.07 -48.48 26.50
C GLU A 12 -33.87 -47.79 25.85
N GLN A 13 -32.92 -48.64 25.45
CA GLN A 13 -31.88 -48.38 24.47
C GLN A 13 -32.49 -48.51 23.07
N ASN A 14 -32.23 -47.55 22.18
CA ASN A 14 -32.19 -47.72 20.72
C ASN A 14 -30.96 -46.91 20.28
N GLY A 15 -29.88 -47.45 19.71
CA GLY A 15 -29.78 -48.66 18.91
C GLY A 15 -29.78 -48.34 17.42
N LEU A 16 -28.91 -47.43 16.95
CA LEU A 16 -28.56 -47.33 15.52
C LEU A 16 -27.06 -47.08 15.37
N ARG A 17 -26.31 -48.17 15.22
CA ARG A 17 -25.07 -48.23 14.45
C ARG A 17 -25.43 -48.05 12.98
N PHE A 18 -24.90 -47.04 12.30
CA PHE A 18 -24.62 -47.14 10.87
C PHE A 18 -23.45 -46.22 10.50
N ALA A 19 -22.48 -46.85 9.84
CA ALA A 19 -21.50 -46.30 8.90
C ALA A 19 -20.48 -45.27 9.42
N GLU A 20 -19.28 -45.80 9.67
CA GLU A 20 -18.04 -45.15 9.25
C GLU A 20 -18.12 -44.75 7.77
N ASP A 21 -18.49 -43.51 7.49
CA ASP A 21 -18.09 -42.86 6.25
C ASP A 21 -16.92 -41.94 6.58
N ASN A 22 -15.73 -42.51 6.38
CA ASN A 22 -14.50 -41.79 6.03
C ASN A 22 -14.78 -40.94 4.77
N VAL A 23 -15.53 -39.85 4.91
CA VAL A 23 -15.60 -38.81 3.89
C VAL A 23 -14.29 -38.05 4.01
N THR A 24 -13.42 -38.35 3.06
CA THR A 24 -12.16 -37.68 2.82
C THR A 24 -12.44 -36.19 2.68
N ILE A 25 -12.26 -35.41 3.76
CA ILE A 25 -12.19 -33.95 3.73
C ILE A 25 -10.82 -33.56 3.15
N THR A 26 -10.59 -33.92 1.89
CA THR A 26 -9.41 -33.55 1.10
C THR A 26 -9.81 -33.05 -0.29
N GLY A 27 -11.06 -32.58 -0.44
CA GLY A 27 -11.57 -32.03 -1.71
C GLY A 27 -11.93 -30.56 -1.69
N MET A 28 -12.22 -29.96 -0.52
CA MET A 28 -12.82 -28.61 -0.44
C MET A 28 -11.82 -27.47 -0.26
N SER A 29 -10.51 -27.72 -0.22
CA SER A 29 -9.52 -26.63 -0.12
C SER A 29 -9.26 -25.88 -1.44
N LYS A 30 -9.75 -26.37 -2.59
CA LYS A 30 -9.57 -25.68 -3.88
C LYS A 30 -10.69 -24.71 -4.24
N GLN A 31 -11.88 -24.81 -3.62
CA GLN A 31 -12.98 -23.89 -3.92
C GLN A 31 -12.95 -22.59 -3.11
N ALA A 32 -12.20 -22.53 -2.01
CA ALA A 32 -11.93 -21.27 -1.30
C ALA A 32 -11.00 -20.32 -2.07
N VAL A 33 -10.30 -20.81 -3.10
CA VAL A 33 -9.37 -20.03 -3.95
C VAL A 33 -10.10 -19.24 -5.06
N ASN A 34 -11.42 -19.45 -5.23
CA ASN A 34 -12.20 -18.76 -6.27
C ASN A 34 -12.63 -17.32 -5.93
N HIS A 35 -12.22 -16.75 -4.80
CA HIS A 35 -12.77 -15.44 -4.39
C HIS A 35 -12.08 -14.21 -5.01
N LEU A 36 -11.20 -14.41 -5.99
CA LEU A 36 -10.55 -13.33 -6.75
C LEU A 36 -11.08 -13.22 -8.19
N GLN A 37 -12.38 -13.42 -8.42
CA GLN A 37 -12.95 -13.38 -9.77
C GLN A 37 -12.79 -11.99 -10.42
N SER A 38 -11.86 -11.92 -11.37
CA SER A 38 -11.75 -10.81 -12.30
C SER A 38 -12.91 -10.81 -13.31
N LYS A 39 -13.34 -9.64 -13.74
CA LYS A 39 -14.44 -9.48 -14.72
C LYS A 39 -14.03 -9.63 -16.19
N THR A 40 -12.77 -9.96 -16.45
CA THR A 40 -12.19 -10.03 -17.79
C THR A 40 -11.70 -11.44 -18.13
N SER A 41 -11.74 -11.78 -19.42
CA SER A 41 -11.24 -13.02 -20.00
C SER A 41 -9.72 -13.03 -20.24
N MET A 42 -9.04 -11.89 -20.07
CA MET A 42 -7.60 -11.79 -20.27
C MET A 42 -6.83 -12.61 -19.22
N PRO A 43 -5.79 -13.39 -19.61
CA PRO A 43 -4.99 -14.17 -18.68
C PRO A 43 -4.27 -13.29 -17.66
N VAL A 44 -4.15 -13.79 -16.42
CA VAL A 44 -3.55 -13.06 -15.29
C VAL A 44 -2.14 -12.57 -15.61
N THR A 45 -1.32 -13.40 -16.26
CA THR A 45 0.06 -13.06 -16.66
C THR A 45 0.12 -11.86 -17.59
N ALA A 46 -0.78 -11.78 -18.58
CA ALA A 46 -0.86 -10.64 -19.49
C ALA A 46 -1.30 -9.36 -18.77
N ARG A 47 -2.24 -9.46 -17.83
CA ARG A 47 -2.67 -8.31 -17.02
C ARG A 47 -1.57 -7.81 -16.11
N THR A 48 -0.84 -8.71 -15.45
CA THR A 48 0.30 -8.37 -14.60
C THR A 48 1.39 -7.70 -15.41
N ALA A 49 1.75 -8.27 -16.57
CA ALA A 49 2.71 -7.66 -17.47
C ALA A 49 2.26 -6.26 -17.89
N LEU A 50 1.00 -6.11 -18.32
CA LEU A 50 0.47 -4.81 -18.73
C LEU A 50 0.43 -3.79 -17.58
N ALA A 51 0.04 -4.19 -16.37
CA ALA A 51 -0.01 -3.30 -15.20
C ALA A 51 1.37 -2.81 -14.78
N VAL A 52 2.38 -3.69 -14.80
CA VAL A 52 3.78 -3.34 -14.49
C VAL A 52 4.37 -2.47 -15.61
N LEU A 53 4.15 -2.86 -16.87
CA LEU A 53 4.66 -2.13 -18.03
C LEU A 53 4.05 -0.75 -18.19
N LEU A 54 2.83 -0.53 -17.67
CA LEU A 54 2.13 0.74 -17.80
C LEU A 54 2.99 1.92 -17.35
N LEU A 55 3.56 1.83 -16.13
CA LEU A 55 4.39 2.92 -15.63
C LEU A 55 5.82 2.86 -16.17
N THR A 56 6.42 1.67 -16.35
CA THR A 56 7.79 1.61 -16.85
C THR A 56 7.90 2.13 -18.28
N ALA A 57 6.89 1.88 -19.13
CA ALA A 57 6.80 2.48 -20.46
C ALA A 57 6.63 4.00 -20.39
N ILE A 58 5.79 4.50 -19.48
CA ILE A 58 5.58 5.93 -19.26
C ILE A 58 6.85 6.63 -18.76
N LEU A 59 7.60 6.00 -17.84
CA LEU A 59 8.88 6.48 -17.33
C LEU A 59 9.96 6.56 -18.42
N VAL A 60 10.06 5.54 -19.27
CA VAL A 60 11.00 5.53 -20.40
C VAL A 60 10.63 6.62 -21.42
N VAL A 61 9.34 6.77 -21.72
CA VAL A 61 8.87 7.83 -22.64
C VAL A 61 9.15 9.22 -22.07
N VAL A 62 9.00 9.45 -20.76
CA VAL A 62 9.30 10.76 -20.16
C VAL A 62 10.79 11.02 -20.02
N ALA A 63 11.59 10.03 -19.63
CA ALA A 63 13.05 10.17 -19.62
C ALA A 63 13.62 10.53 -21.01
N THR A 64 12.95 10.08 -22.08
CA THR A 64 13.35 10.35 -23.47
C THR A 64 12.76 11.64 -24.05
N LEU A 65 11.57 12.08 -23.60
CA LEU A 65 10.89 13.26 -24.13
C LEU A 65 11.12 14.55 -23.34
N VAL A 66 11.36 14.47 -22.03
CA VAL A 66 11.48 15.66 -21.16
C VAL A 66 12.93 16.16 -21.10
N GLY A 67 13.93 15.31 -21.33
CA GLY A 67 15.33 15.71 -21.28
C GLY A 67 15.74 16.29 -19.91
N ASP A 68 16.99 16.77 -19.81
CA ASP A 68 17.64 17.25 -18.58
C ASP A 68 17.10 18.64 -18.14
N GLN A 69 15.78 18.75 -17.97
CA GLN A 69 15.13 19.95 -17.46
C GLN A 69 15.24 19.96 -15.93
N ALA A 70 16.11 20.79 -15.37
CA ALA A 70 16.19 21.02 -13.94
C ALA A 70 15.23 22.15 -13.50
N GLY A 71 14.53 21.97 -12.38
CA GLY A 71 13.72 23.02 -11.74
C GLY A 71 12.19 22.88 -11.90
N GLU A 72 11.46 23.98 -11.74
CA GLU A 72 9.99 24.05 -11.69
C GLU A 72 9.30 23.51 -12.96
N GLN A 73 9.99 23.53 -14.10
CA GLN A 73 9.53 22.96 -15.38
C GLN A 73 9.48 21.43 -15.37
N ALA A 74 10.35 20.76 -14.60
CA ALA A 74 10.27 19.30 -14.39
C ALA A 74 8.98 18.93 -13.64
N LEU A 75 8.60 19.76 -12.67
CA LEU A 75 7.43 19.59 -11.82
C LEU A 75 6.13 19.65 -12.64
N LEU A 76 6.03 20.63 -13.54
CA LEU A 76 4.91 20.75 -14.48
C LEU A 76 4.88 19.61 -15.51
N GLY A 77 6.03 19.07 -15.90
CA GLY A 77 6.14 17.92 -16.80
C GLY A 77 5.66 16.60 -16.19
N GLN A 78 5.75 16.44 -14.86
CA GLN A 78 5.33 15.23 -14.16
C GLN A 78 3.80 15.13 -13.95
N VAL A 79 3.10 16.27 -13.88
CA VAL A 79 1.66 16.29 -13.61
C VAL A 79 0.84 15.54 -14.67
N PRO A 80 1.02 15.78 -16.00
CA PRO A 80 0.31 15.03 -17.03
C PRO A 80 0.62 13.52 -17.00
N LEU A 81 1.85 13.16 -16.62
CA LEU A 81 2.27 11.76 -16.49
C LEU A 81 1.51 11.06 -15.37
N LEU A 82 1.50 11.65 -14.18
CA LEU A 82 0.80 11.10 -13.02
C LEU A 82 -0.71 11.09 -13.26
N ALA A 83 -1.24 12.10 -13.95
CA ALA A 83 -2.65 12.12 -14.34
C ALA A 83 -3.00 10.98 -15.30
N THR A 84 -2.19 10.78 -16.33
CA THR A 84 -2.39 9.68 -17.29
C THR A 84 -2.29 8.33 -16.60
N LEU A 85 -1.28 8.16 -15.75
CA LEU A 85 -1.12 6.95 -14.93
C LEU A 85 -2.36 6.67 -14.08
N GLY A 86 -2.82 7.67 -13.33
CA GLY A 86 -3.97 7.56 -12.45
C GLY A 86 -5.24 7.21 -13.23
N ILE A 87 -5.51 7.93 -14.32
CA ILE A 87 -6.70 7.72 -15.17
C ILE A 87 -6.68 6.33 -15.82
N VAL A 88 -5.57 5.94 -16.45
CA VAL A 88 -5.46 4.64 -17.12
C VAL A 88 -5.57 3.51 -16.10
N SER A 89 -4.89 3.64 -14.96
CA SER A 89 -4.97 2.65 -13.87
C SER A 89 -6.38 2.55 -13.29
N TRP A 90 -7.08 3.68 -13.18
CA TRP A 90 -8.47 3.73 -12.72
C TRP A 90 -9.38 2.95 -13.66
N PHE A 91 -9.35 3.26 -14.96
CA PHE A 91 -10.22 2.60 -15.94
C PHE A 91 -9.89 1.11 -16.10
N MET A 92 -8.61 0.75 -16.18
CA MET A 92 -8.21 -0.66 -16.26
C MET A 92 -8.60 -1.43 -14.99
N GLY A 93 -8.33 -0.84 -13.83
CA GLY A 93 -8.70 -1.42 -12.54
C GLY A 93 -10.21 -1.61 -12.38
N LEU A 94 -11.00 -0.62 -12.80
CA LEU A 94 -12.46 -0.72 -12.81
C LEU A 94 -12.95 -1.81 -13.76
N ALA A 95 -12.39 -1.89 -14.96
CA ALA A 95 -12.76 -2.88 -15.97
C ALA A 95 -12.43 -4.30 -15.50
N TRP A 96 -11.28 -4.51 -14.87
CA TRP A 96 -10.82 -5.84 -14.47
C TRP A 96 -11.37 -6.29 -13.12
N TYR A 97 -11.49 -5.36 -12.16
CA TYR A 97 -11.69 -5.69 -10.74
C TYR A 97 -12.81 -4.91 -10.06
N GLY A 98 -13.21 -3.76 -10.62
CA GLY A 98 -14.19 -2.86 -10.02
C GLY A 98 -13.67 -2.17 -8.74
N LEU A 99 -14.52 -1.29 -8.16
CA LEU A 99 -14.17 -0.51 -6.96
C LEU A 99 -13.73 -1.35 -5.74
N PRO A 100 -14.37 -2.49 -5.42
CA PRO A 100 -13.93 -3.31 -4.29
C PRO A 100 -12.57 -3.96 -4.51
N GLY A 101 -12.29 -4.45 -5.72
CA GLY A 101 -11.03 -5.13 -6.03
C GLY A 101 -9.82 -4.18 -6.04
N LEU A 102 -10.04 -2.90 -6.34
CA LEU A 102 -9.04 -1.84 -6.20
C LEU A 102 -8.80 -1.39 -4.75
N GLY A 103 -9.61 -1.83 -3.78
CA GLY A 103 -9.53 -1.37 -2.39
C GLY A 103 -10.08 0.05 -2.17
N LEU A 104 -10.94 0.53 -3.08
CA LEU A 104 -11.58 1.87 -3.04
C LEU A 104 -12.95 1.87 -2.36
N ARG A 105 -13.64 0.73 -2.34
CA ARG A 105 -14.93 0.57 -1.67
C ARG A 105 -14.79 -0.45 -0.55
N GLY A 106 -14.74 0.04 0.69
CA GLY A 106 -14.65 -0.82 1.86
C GLY A 106 -16.01 -1.40 2.26
N LYS A 107 -16.08 -2.74 2.37
CA LYS A 107 -16.79 -3.37 3.51
C LYS A 107 -15.90 -3.37 4.77
N ARG A 108 -14.77 -2.63 4.76
CA ARG A 108 -13.60 -2.80 5.65
C ARG A 108 -13.09 -1.45 6.18
N PRO A 109 -12.48 -1.42 7.38
CA PRO A 109 -12.29 -0.18 8.16
C PRO A 109 -11.18 0.69 7.58
N LEU A 110 -11.59 1.74 6.84
CA LEU A 110 -10.77 2.89 6.43
C LEU A 110 -9.88 3.40 7.58
N PHE A 111 -10.44 3.43 8.80
CA PHE A 111 -9.76 3.84 10.02
C PHE A 111 -8.56 2.97 10.41
N SER A 112 -8.57 1.67 10.12
CA SER A 112 -7.43 0.79 10.44
C SER A 112 -6.25 1.05 9.51
N GLY A 113 -6.52 1.27 8.22
CA GLY A 113 -5.48 1.66 7.25
C GLY A 113 -4.84 3.00 7.60
N ILE A 114 -5.66 3.99 7.94
CA ILE A 114 -5.18 5.29 8.42
C ILE A 114 -4.39 5.13 9.72
N GLY A 115 -4.90 4.37 10.70
CA GLY A 115 -4.22 4.16 11.97
C GLY A 115 -2.82 3.57 11.82
N PHE A 116 -2.66 2.51 10.99
CA PHE A 116 -1.35 1.93 10.73
C PHE A 116 -0.42 2.88 9.99
N ALA A 117 -0.93 3.61 9.00
CA ALA A 117 -0.13 4.55 8.25
C ALA A 117 0.29 5.76 9.12
N VAL A 118 -0.55 6.21 10.06
CA VAL A 118 -0.23 7.27 11.03
C VAL A 118 0.89 6.84 12.00
N LEU A 119 0.88 5.57 12.44
CA LEU A 119 1.95 5.03 13.30
C LEU A 119 3.34 5.06 12.64
N VAL A 120 3.38 5.06 11.30
CA VAL A 120 4.60 5.16 10.50
C VAL A 120 5.01 6.61 10.28
N TRP A 121 4.01 7.46 10.06
CA TRP A 121 4.20 8.88 9.74
C TRP A 121 4.70 9.70 10.93
N LEU A 122 4.13 9.52 12.12
CA LEU A 122 4.53 10.25 13.33
C LEU A 122 6.02 10.15 13.66
N PRO A 123 6.62 8.94 13.78
CA PRO A 123 8.04 8.82 14.07
C PRO A 123 8.92 9.37 12.95
N PHE A 124 8.50 9.24 11.68
CA PHE A 124 9.21 9.89 10.58
C PHE A 124 9.26 11.41 10.76
N LEU A 125 8.15 12.05 11.11
CA LEU A 125 8.12 13.50 11.34
C LEU A 125 9.00 13.93 12.50
N ILE A 126 8.99 13.17 13.58
CA ILE A 126 9.87 13.40 14.73
C ILE A 126 11.33 13.33 14.27
N LEU A 127 11.72 12.27 13.54
CA LEU A 127 13.07 12.12 13.03
C LEU A 127 13.45 13.26 12.08
N ARG A 128 12.56 13.66 11.16
CA ARG A 128 12.80 14.78 10.25
C ARG A 128 13.06 16.07 11.02
N PHE A 129 12.23 16.38 12.00
CA PHE A 129 12.34 17.58 12.82
C PHE A 129 13.68 17.67 13.57
N PHE A 130 14.21 16.54 14.04
CA PHE A 130 15.47 16.51 14.77
C PHE A 130 16.73 16.38 13.89
N LEU A 131 16.62 15.74 12.71
CA LEU A 131 17.78 15.38 11.90
C LEU A 131 18.01 16.31 10.70
N VAL A 132 16.98 17.04 10.25
CA VAL A 132 17.07 17.94 9.10
C VAL A 132 16.86 19.37 9.55
N ALA A 133 17.81 20.26 9.22
CA ALA A 133 17.70 21.67 9.55
C ALA A 133 16.46 22.31 8.87
N LEU A 134 15.68 23.04 9.67
CA LEU A 134 14.52 23.80 9.20
C LEU A 134 14.96 25.19 8.76
N ASN A 135 14.35 25.72 7.71
CA ASN A 135 14.60 27.09 7.29
C ASN A 135 14.00 28.08 8.31
N PRO A 136 14.81 28.90 9.01
CA PRO A 136 14.32 29.82 10.04
C PRO A 136 13.48 30.97 9.48
N ASP A 137 13.63 31.28 8.19
CA ASP A 137 12.92 32.36 7.49
C ASP A 137 11.58 31.93 6.90
N THR A 138 11.19 30.66 7.06
CA THR A 138 9.84 30.20 6.70
C THR A 138 8.87 30.34 7.88
N PRO A 139 8.03 31.39 7.93
CA PRO A 139 6.92 31.42 8.87
C PRO A 139 5.97 30.26 8.55
N ILE A 140 5.76 29.38 9.53
CA ILE A 140 4.80 28.27 9.49
C ILE A 140 3.47 28.80 8.94
N GLY A 141 3.11 28.42 7.70
CA GLY A 141 1.80 28.75 7.13
C GLY A 141 1.68 29.98 6.22
N ARG A 142 2.75 30.53 5.63
CA ARG A 142 2.64 31.50 4.51
C ARG A 142 3.33 31.07 3.21
N GLY A 143 2.97 29.91 2.68
CA GLY A 143 3.04 29.71 1.23
C GLY A 143 1.88 30.45 0.57
N SER A 144 2.07 31.72 0.19
CA SER A 144 1.03 32.55 -0.42
C SER A 144 0.44 31.88 -1.67
N PHE A 145 -0.87 31.58 -1.67
CA PHE A 145 -1.67 31.05 -2.79
C PHE A 145 -1.26 29.70 -3.42
N ALA A 146 -0.06 29.17 -3.13
CA ALA A 146 0.42 27.87 -3.61
C ALA A 146 -0.09 26.67 -2.79
N GLY A 147 -0.53 26.88 -1.54
CA GLY A 147 -0.88 25.79 -0.62
C GLY A 147 -2.06 24.91 -1.03
N GLN A 148 -3.12 25.48 -1.63
CA GLN A 148 -4.29 24.70 -2.08
C GLN A 148 -3.99 23.92 -3.36
N ALA A 149 -3.47 24.57 -4.40
CA ALA A 149 -3.13 23.91 -5.66
C ALA A 149 -2.06 22.82 -5.46
N PHE A 150 -1.07 23.08 -4.60
CA PHE A 150 -0.05 22.10 -4.25
C PHE A 150 -0.60 20.98 -3.37
N PHE A 151 -1.52 21.25 -2.43
CA PHE A 151 -2.19 20.20 -1.66
C PHE A 151 -3.03 19.29 -2.57
N TYR A 152 -3.81 19.85 -3.49
CA TYR A 152 -4.57 19.05 -4.47
C TYR A 152 -3.64 18.26 -5.39
N MET A 153 -2.51 18.84 -5.79
CA MET A 153 -1.50 18.16 -6.59
C MET A 153 -0.88 16.99 -5.82
N LEU A 154 -0.45 17.18 -4.56
CA LEU A 154 0.12 16.12 -3.72
C LEU A 154 -0.90 15.00 -3.45
N LEU A 155 -2.15 15.37 -3.16
CA LEU A 155 -3.22 14.40 -2.95
C LEU A 155 -3.50 13.61 -4.22
N PHE A 156 -3.50 14.29 -5.37
CA PHE A 156 -3.71 13.67 -6.67
C PHE A 156 -2.54 12.76 -7.07
N GLU A 157 -1.30 13.19 -6.88
CA GLU A 157 -0.10 12.39 -7.07
C GLU A 157 -0.13 11.14 -6.19
N ALA A 158 -0.35 11.32 -4.88
CA ALA A 158 -0.47 10.22 -3.94
C ALA A 158 -1.58 9.27 -4.39
N PHE A 159 -2.74 9.78 -4.78
CA PHE A 159 -3.84 8.97 -5.26
C PHE A 159 -3.48 8.18 -6.54
N ALA A 160 -2.93 8.84 -7.55
CA ALA A 160 -2.61 8.24 -8.83
C ALA A 160 -1.55 7.13 -8.70
N VAL A 161 -0.45 7.40 -7.98
CA VAL A 161 0.61 6.42 -7.76
C VAL A 161 0.09 5.26 -6.93
N GLN A 162 -0.62 5.52 -5.84
CA GLN A 162 -1.14 4.46 -4.97
C GLN A 162 -2.21 3.61 -5.65
N LEU A 163 -3.07 4.22 -6.47
CA LEU A 163 -4.06 3.52 -7.26
C LEU A 163 -3.40 2.58 -8.29
N TRP A 164 -2.36 3.05 -8.97
CA TRP A 164 -1.59 2.21 -9.87
C TRP A 164 -0.88 1.09 -9.12
N THR A 165 -0.09 1.41 -8.09
CA THR A 165 0.78 0.42 -7.43
C THR A 165 0.00 -0.53 -6.51
N PHE A 166 -0.82 0.01 -5.61
CA PHE A 166 -1.50 -0.76 -4.56
C PHE A 166 -2.99 -1.04 -4.87
N GLY A 167 -3.52 -0.44 -5.94
CA GLY A 167 -4.77 -0.84 -6.56
C GLY A 167 -4.54 -1.86 -7.68
N LEU A 168 -3.98 -1.44 -8.81
CA LEU A 168 -3.88 -2.26 -10.02
C LEU A 168 -2.76 -3.31 -9.95
N VAL A 169 -1.51 -2.90 -9.74
CA VAL A 169 -0.34 -3.80 -9.74
C VAL A 169 -0.45 -4.81 -8.60
N PHE A 170 -0.72 -4.37 -7.38
CA PHE A 170 -0.94 -5.26 -6.24
C PHE A 170 -2.00 -6.31 -6.55
N ARG A 171 -3.13 -5.91 -7.14
CA ARG A 171 -4.22 -6.84 -7.44
C ARG A 171 -3.83 -7.88 -8.47
N THR A 172 -3.19 -7.46 -9.56
CA THR A 172 -2.71 -8.38 -10.61
C THR A 172 -1.65 -9.36 -10.09
N LEU A 173 -0.70 -8.88 -9.28
CA LEU A 173 0.31 -9.71 -8.63
C LEU A 173 -0.30 -10.70 -7.63
N ALA A 174 -1.33 -10.27 -6.90
CA ALA A 174 -1.98 -11.11 -5.91
C ALA A 174 -2.70 -12.29 -6.56
N GLU A 175 -3.31 -12.07 -7.71
CA GLU A 175 -3.91 -13.13 -8.53
C GLU A 175 -2.86 -14.05 -9.16
N TRP A 176 -1.68 -13.52 -9.49
CA TRP A 176 -0.64 -14.29 -10.15
C TRP A 176 0.13 -15.22 -9.20
N ARG A 177 0.53 -14.70 -8.03
CA ARG A 177 1.45 -15.39 -7.10
C ARG A 177 1.07 -15.29 -5.62
N GLY A 178 -0.03 -14.60 -5.30
CA GLY A 178 -0.54 -14.47 -3.93
C GLY A 178 -0.26 -13.11 -3.27
N GLY A 179 -0.88 -12.89 -2.11
CA GLY A 179 -0.90 -11.60 -1.42
C GLY A 179 0.46 -11.10 -0.94
N LEU A 180 1.35 -11.99 -0.49
CA LEU A 180 2.72 -11.60 -0.08
C LEU A 180 3.55 -11.12 -1.28
N THR A 181 3.51 -11.84 -2.40
CA THR A 181 4.20 -11.41 -3.62
C THR A 181 3.65 -10.09 -4.12
N ALA A 182 2.34 -9.85 -3.98
CA ALA A 182 1.74 -8.55 -4.26
C ALA A 182 2.29 -7.45 -3.37
N ALA A 183 2.33 -7.65 -2.05
CA ALA A 183 2.80 -6.65 -1.09
C ALA A 183 4.26 -6.26 -1.36
N PHE A 184 5.16 -7.24 -1.50
CA PHE A 184 6.57 -6.98 -1.78
C PHE A 184 6.81 -6.48 -3.19
N GLY A 185 6.21 -7.12 -4.20
CA GLY A 185 6.41 -6.76 -5.60
C GLY A 185 5.91 -5.36 -5.92
N SER A 186 4.70 -5.01 -5.47
CA SER A 186 4.20 -3.64 -5.62
C SER A 186 4.98 -2.65 -4.76
N GLY A 187 5.40 -3.02 -3.55
CA GLY A 187 6.20 -2.15 -2.69
C GLY A 187 7.59 -1.81 -3.23
N ILE A 188 8.30 -2.81 -3.75
CA ILE A 188 9.60 -2.60 -4.41
C ILE A 188 9.42 -1.74 -5.66
N LEU A 189 8.39 -2.02 -6.47
CA LEU A 189 8.09 -1.24 -7.66
C LEU A 189 7.76 0.21 -7.31
N PHE A 190 6.94 0.45 -6.28
CA PHE A 190 6.70 1.79 -5.74
C PHE A 190 8.01 2.46 -5.34
N GLY A 191 8.87 1.77 -4.59
CA GLY A 191 10.14 2.33 -4.12
C GLY A 191 11.07 2.76 -5.25
N MET A 192 11.20 1.96 -6.31
CA MET A 192 12.00 2.31 -7.49
C MET A 192 11.44 3.55 -8.21
N VAL A 193 10.12 3.69 -8.26
CA VAL A 193 9.45 4.83 -8.88
C VAL A 193 9.58 6.08 -8.02
N ALA A 194 9.35 5.96 -6.72
CA ALA A 194 9.49 7.07 -5.78
C ALA A 194 10.94 7.58 -5.75
N PHE A 195 11.93 6.67 -5.77
CA PHE A 195 13.34 7.05 -5.86
C PHE A 195 13.69 7.85 -7.13
N THR A 196 12.97 7.66 -8.24
CA THR A 196 13.26 8.36 -9.50
C THR A 196 12.40 9.60 -9.72
N LEU A 197 11.14 9.58 -9.27
CA LEU A 197 10.17 10.65 -9.53
C LEU A 197 9.97 11.60 -8.36
N PHE A 198 10.13 11.14 -7.11
CA PHE A 198 9.80 11.99 -5.97
C PHE A 198 10.95 12.94 -5.69
N HIS A 199 10.60 14.21 -5.47
CA HIS A 199 11.53 15.25 -5.05
C HIS A 199 12.25 14.93 -3.73
N GLU A 200 11.71 13.99 -2.95
CA GLU A 200 12.34 13.42 -1.75
C GLU A 200 13.68 12.72 -2.06
N SER A 201 13.93 12.33 -3.31
CA SER A 201 15.18 11.68 -3.72
C SER A 201 16.31 12.68 -4.01
N PHE A 202 16.67 13.53 -3.04
CA PHE A 202 17.75 14.52 -3.21
C PHE A 202 19.14 13.90 -3.38
N ALA A 203 19.34 12.70 -2.83
CA ALA A 203 20.60 11.98 -2.97
C ALA A 203 20.32 10.70 -3.74
N ALA A 204 20.79 10.61 -4.99
CA ALA A 204 20.68 9.41 -5.81
C ALA A 204 21.72 8.36 -5.36
N ASN A 205 21.53 7.80 -4.17
CA ASN A 205 22.43 6.83 -3.56
C ASN A 205 21.67 5.59 -3.09
N LEU A 206 22.43 4.57 -2.68
CA LEU A 206 21.83 3.31 -2.22
C LEU A 206 20.96 3.48 -0.97
N GLY A 207 21.29 4.42 -0.09
CA GLY A 207 20.55 4.66 1.15
C GLY A 207 19.13 5.16 0.90
N SER A 208 18.97 6.13 -0.01
CA SER A 208 17.65 6.63 -0.40
C SER A 208 16.85 5.58 -1.16
N LEU A 209 17.48 4.81 -2.06
CA LEU A 209 16.82 3.70 -2.75
C LEU A 209 16.24 2.68 -1.77
N LEU A 210 17.04 2.24 -0.79
CA LEU A 210 16.59 1.31 0.25
C LEU A 210 15.48 1.91 1.11
N TYR A 211 15.57 3.19 1.45
CA TYR A 211 14.52 3.91 2.16
C TYR A 211 13.18 3.87 1.41
N PHE A 212 13.16 4.25 0.12
CA PHE A 212 11.93 4.23 -0.68
C PHE A 212 11.40 2.81 -0.89
N MET A 213 12.27 1.81 -1.07
CA MET A 213 11.85 0.40 -1.15
C MET A 213 11.21 -0.08 0.16
N LEU A 214 11.81 0.21 1.31
CA LEU A 214 11.25 -0.16 2.61
C LEU A 214 9.93 0.54 2.88
N TRP A 215 9.84 1.82 2.51
CA TRP A 215 8.60 2.59 2.61
C TRP A 215 7.49 1.99 1.73
N GLY A 216 7.81 1.63 0.49
CA GLY A 216 6.89 0.95 -0.41
C GLY A 216 6.44 -0.43 0.08
N ILE A 217 7.36 -1.24 0.60
CA ILE A 217 7.04 -2.56 1.19
C ILE A 217 6.07 -2.40 2.36
N LEU A 218 6.30 -1.40 3.21
CA LEU A 218 5.42 -1.09 4.34
C LEU A 218 4.00 -0.73 3.89
N TYR A 219 3.87 0.07 2.83
CA TYR A 219 2.58 0.33 2.18
C TYR A 219 1.94 -0.93 1.62
N GLY A 220 2.72 -1.82 1.00
CA GLY A 220 2.25 -3.13 0.55
C GLY A 220 1.68 -3.98 1.68
N ILE A 221 2.36 -4.01 2.84
CA ILE A 221 1.90 -4.74 4.03
C ILE A 221 0.62 -4.11 4.61
N ILE A 222 0.56 -2.78 4.71
CA ILE A 222 -0.65 -2.07 5.16
C ILE A 222 -1.82 -2.39 4.24
N ARG A 223 -1.61 -2.36 2.91
CA ARG A 223 -2.64 -2.70 1.92
C ARG A 223 -3.11 -4.14 2.07
N LEU A 224 -2.17 -5.08 2.25
CA LEU A 224 -2.45 -6.50 2.43
C LEU A 224 -3.24 -6.77 3.71
N ARG A 225 -2.98 -6.04 4.80
CA ARG A 225 -3.66 -6.22 6.09
C ARG A 225 -5.02 -5.54 6.16
N THR A 226 -5.18 -4.39 5.53
CA THR A 226 -6.36 -3.51 5.74
C THR A 226 -7.38 -3.63 4.62
N GLY A 227 -6.96 -4.04 3.42
CA GLY A 227 -7.84 -4.08 2.27
C GLY A 227 -8.10 -2.72 1.61
N SER A 228 -7.51 -1.64 2.13
CA SER A 228 -7.85 -0.25 1.75
C SER A 228 -6.62 0.49 1.21
N ILE A 229 -6.78 1.16 0.07
CA ILE A 229 -5.74 2.05 -0.46
C ILE A 229 -5.87 3.48 0.11
N LEU A 230 -7.07 3.88 0.53
CA LEU A 230 -7.38 5.26 0.94
C LEU A 230 -6.55 5.72 2.15
N GLY A 231 -6.28 4.81 3.09
CA GLY A 231 -5.44 5.12 4.25
C GLY A 231 -4.00 5.44 3.85
N ILE A 232 -3.46 4.71 2.88
CA ILE A 232 -2.10 4.90 2.38
C ILE A 232 -2.02 6.19 1.54
N VAL A 233 -3.01 6.44 0.68
CA VAL A 233 -3.13 7.70 -0.08
C VAL A 233 -3.12 8.91 0.85
N THR A 234 -3.96 8.88 1.89
CA THR A 234 -4.10 9.99 2.83
C THR A 234 -2.77 10.27 3.53
N VAL A 235 -2.09 9.21 4.00
CA VAL A 235 -0.83 9.38 4.72
C VAL A 235 0.32 9.74 3.81
N GLN A 236 0.41 9.22 2.58
CA GLN A 236 1.41 9.70 1.63
C GLN A 236 1.21 11.19 1.35
N ALA A 237 -0.03 11.63 1.09
CA ALA A 237 -0.32 13.04 0.84
C ALA A 237 0.04 13.92 2.04
N LEU A 238 -0.31 13.49 3.27
CA LEU A 238 0.07 14.20 4.50
C LEU A 238 1.58 14.20 4.73
N HIS A 239 2.25 13.09 4.43
CA HIS A 239 3.69 12.96 4.55
C HIS A 239 4.39 13.95 3.62
N SER A 240 4.10 13.92 2.32
CA SER A 240 4.68 14.86 1.37
C SER A 240 4.28 16.30 1.69
N PHE A 241 3.05 16.57 2.15
CA PHE A 241 2.64 17.91 2.59
C PHE A 241 3.47 18.41 3.80
N THR A 242 3.63 17.58 4.82
CA THR A 242 4.37 17.98 6.03
C THR A 242 5.86 18.14 5.76
N THR A 243 6.42 17.25 4.95
CA THR A 243 7.81 17.30 4.49
C THR A 243 8.09 18.54 3.65
N TRP A 244 7.19 18.91 2.73
CA TRP A 244 7.49 19.94 1.72
C TRP A 244 6.81 21.29 1.91
N ILE A 245 5.85 21.39 2.82
CA ILE A 245 5.15 22.66 3.07
C ILE A 245 5.35 23.09 4.51
N VAL A 246 5.28 22.15 5.46
CA VAL A 246 5.36 22.49 6.89
C VAL A 246 6.80 22.53 7.38
N PHE A 247 7.62 21.56 6.98
CA PHE A 247 9.04 21.45 7.34
C PHE A 247 9.92 21.66 6.11
N LEU A 248 9.77 22.83 5.49
CA LEU A 248 10.60 23.22 4.36
C LEU A 248 12.07 23.21 4.83
N PRO A 249 12.94 22.38 4.23
CA PRO A 249 14.34 22.39 4.60
C PRO A 249 14.96 23.74 4.20
N GLU A 250 16.03 24.12 4.90
CA GLU A 250 16.96 25.14 4.39
C GLU A 250 17.50 24.70 3.01
N ALA A 251 18.07 25.62 2.22
CA ALA A 251 18.54 25.31 0.85
C ALA A 251 19.27 23.96 0.77
N THR A 252 19.03 23.18 -0.30
CA THR A 252 19.52 21.81 -0.56
C THR A 252 20.06 21.08 0.69
N PRO A 253 19.23 20.30 1.39
CA PRO A 253 19.61 19.70 2.67
C PRO A 253 20.91 18.89 2.57
N ASP A 254 21.73 18.98 3.62
CA ASP A 254 23.00 18.26 3.69
C ASP A 254 22.81 16.75 3.53
N VAL A 255 23.66 16.13 2.69
CA VAL A 255 23.55 14.71 2.34
C VAL A 255 23.71 13.81 3.58
N GLY A 256 24.55 14.20 4.54
CA GLY A 256 24.75 13.46 5.79
C GLY A 256 23.52 13.47 6.70
N GLN A 257 22.82 14.61 6.78
CA GLN A 257 21.53 14.73 7.49
C GLN A 257 20.46 13.83 6.86
N LEU A 258 20.34 13.87 5.54
CA LEU A 258 19.38 13.02 4.81
C LEU A 258 19.69 11.53 4.97
N GLN A 259 20.96 11.13 4.91
CA GLN A 259 21.35 9.73 5.10
C GLN A 259 20.99 9.24 6.51
N SER A 260 21.23 10.06 7.53
CA SER A 260 20.86 9.76 8.92
C SER A 260 19.34 9.61 9.08
N LEU A 261 18.58 10.51 8.45
CA LEU A 261 17.11 10.43 8.41
C LEU A 261 16.64 9.14 7.72
N TYR A 262 17.18 8.81 6.55
CA TYR A 262 16.80 7.62 5.79
C TYR A 262 17.10 6.33 6.56
N LEU A 263 18.25 6.23 7.21
CA LEU A 263 18.60 5.07 8.03
C LEU A 263 17.67 4.94 9.24
N ALA A 264 17.45 6.03 9.98
CA ALA A 264 16.59 6.01 11.16
C ALA A 264 15.13 5.69 10.80
N ALA A 265 14.60 6.31 9.75
CA ALA A 265 13.25 6.03 9.26
C ALA A 265 13.12 4.59 8.75
N SER A 266 14.13 4.09 8.04
CA SER A 266 14.17 2.69 7.59
C SER A 266 14.10 1.71 8.75
N ALA A 267 14.81 1.96 9.85
CA ALA A 267 14.75 1.14 11.05
C ALA A 267 13.35 1.13 11.69
N VAL A 268 12.70 2.30 11.76
CA VAL A 268 11.31 2.42 12.22
C VAL A 268 10.36 1.64 11.30
N TYR A 269 10.52 1.78 9.98
CA TYR A 269 9.70 1.08 8.99
C TYR A 269 9.84 -0.43 9.10
N LEU A 270 11.06 -0.93 9.29
CA LEU A 270 11.32 -2.34 9.55
C LEU A 270 10.62 -2.83 10.82
N PHE A 271 10.72 -2.08 11.91
CA PHE A 271 10.05 -2.43 13.17
C PHE A 271 8.52 -2.49 13.02
N VAL A 272 7.93 -1.50 12.36
CA VAL A 272 6.48 -1.47 12.12
C VAL A 272 6.07 -2.58 11.16
N ALA A 273 6.80 -2.79 10.06
CA ALA A 273 6.56 -3.87 9.11
C ALA A 273 6.58 -5.24 9.79
N TRP A 274 7.57 -5.48 10.66
CA TRP A 274 7.65 -6.68 11.50
C TRP A 274 6.43 -6.81 12.42
N ARG A 275 5.99 -5.73 13.05
CA ARG A 275 4.84 -5.77 13.97
C ARG A 275 3.50 -5.97 13.26
N LEU A 276 3.37 -5.45 12.04
CA LEU A 276 2.20 -5.59 11.17
C LEU A 276 2.21 -6.85 10.32
N TRP A 277 3.26 -7.65 10.43
CA TRP A 277 3.43 -8.87 9.68
C TRP A 277 2.20 -9.77 9.82
N PRO A 278 1.54 -10.15 8.72
CA PRO A 278 0.43 -11.08 8.78
C PRO A 278 0.94 -12.44 9.23
N LYS A 279 0.30 -13.02 10.26
CA LYS A 279 0.77 -14.27 10.87
C LYS A 279 0.19 -15.49 10.14
N GLN A 280 -0.94 -15.30 9.49
CA GLN A 280 -1.68 -16.35 8.80
C GLN A 280 -2.18 -15.84 7.45
N GLU A 281 -2.41 -16.74 6.49
CA GLU A 281 -2.93 -16.36 5.16
C GLU A 281 -4.36 -15.81 5.23
N GLU A 282 -5.15 -16.24 6.23
CA GLU A 282 -6.48 -15.71 6.48
C GLU A 282 -6.50 -14.23 6.89
N ASP A 283 -5.35 -13.67 7.30
CA ASP A 283 -5.18 -12.25 7.55
C ASP A 283 -5.10 -11.43 6.25
N TYR A 284 -4.88 -12.08 5.10
CA TYR A 284 -4.71 -11.39 3.83
C TYR A 284 -6.05 -10.78 3.38
N ARG A 285 -5.99 -9.51 3.00
CA ARG A 285 -7.10 -8.70 2.52
C ARG A 285 -6.79 -8.23 1.10
N VAL A 286 -6.76 -9.20 0.19
CA VAL A 286 -6.60 -8.99 -1.27
C VAL A 286 -7.90 -8.52 -1.91
#